data_AF-A0A7X7LUL7-F1
#
_entry.id   AF-A0A7X7LUL7-F1
#
_cell.length_a   1.000
_cell.length_b   1.000
_cell.length_c   1.000
_cell.angle_alpha   90.00
_cell.angle_beta   90.00
_cell.angle_gamma   90.00
#
_symmetry.space_group_name_H-M   'P 1'
#
loop_
_entity.id
_entity.type
_entity.pdbx_description
1 polymer ?
#
loop_
_entity_poly.entity_id
_entity_poly.type
_entity_poly.pdbx_seq_one_letter_code
_entity_poly.pdbx_strand_id
1 'polypeptide(L)'
;PAYFESIGVEYRIVTEDTYSIVKDKIPAGKTTCSLCSRLRRGIIYRTAREIGATRIALGHHRDDILETLFLNMFFGGKIKAMPPKLVSDDGDNVVIRPLAYCTEADIARFARAMEYPIIPCNLCGSQENAQRRQIKAMLQSWARDYPGRIESLATALKNVVPSHLADARLFDFAGLTRQTPVEEGDTAFDPVALPTAPGATVRFFETAEQRD
;
A
#
# COMPACT_ATOMS: atom_id res chain seq x y z
N PRO A 1 -20.99 -5.45 15.26
CA PRO A 1 -21.01 -6.91 14.96
C PRO A 1 -22.22 -7.34 14.10
N ALA A 2 -23.38 -6.67 14.22
CA ALA A 2 -24.62 -7.01 13.51
C ALA A 2 -24.45 -7.33 12.00
N TYR A 3 -23.56 -6.61 11.30
CA TYR A 3 -23.27 -6.91 9.90
C TYR A 3 -22.68 -8.32 9.69
N PHE A 4 -21.69 -8.73 10.49
CA PHE A 4 -21.11 -10.07 10.40
C PHE A 4 -22.14 -11.17 10.69
N GLU A 5 -23.02 -10.95 11.67
CA GLU A 5 -24.13 -11.85 11.97
C GLU A 5 -25.09 -11.98 10.77
N SER A 6 -25.43 -10.86 10.14
CA SER A 6 -26.36 -10.83 9.00
C SER A 6 -25.87 -11.62 7.78
N ILE A 7 -24.56 -11.75 7.61
CA ILE A 7 -23.95 -12.51 6.50
C ILE A 7 -23.40 -13.87 6.94
N GLY A 8 -23.63 -14.29 8.18
CA GLY A 8 -23.18 -15.59 8.70
C GLY A 8 -21.66 -15.74 8.81
N VAL A 9 -20.93 -14.64 9.00
CA VAL A 9 -19.47 -14.65 9.16
C VAL A 9 -19.12 -14.75 10.64
N GLU A 10 -18.31 -15.75 11.00
CA GLU A 10 -17.77 -15.89 12.35
C GLU A 10 -16.89 -14.68 12.70
N TYR A 11 -17.05 -14.17 13.92
CA TYR A 11 -16.27 -13.05 14.41
C TYR A 11 -15.91 -13.23 15.89
N ARG A 12 -14.75 -12.70 16.28
CA ARG A 12 -14.30 -12.62 17.67
C ARG A 12 -13.98 -11.17 18.02
N ILE A 13 -14.64 -10.63 19.04
CA ILE A 13 -14.33 -9.29 19.57
C ILE A 13 -13.26 -9.45 20.65
N VAL A 14 -12.12 -8.79 20.45
CA VAL A 14 -11.00 -8.77 21.42
C VAL A 14 -10.93 -7.37 22.01
N THR A 15 -11.18 -7.27 23.32
CA THR A 15 -11.19 -5.99 24.06
C THR A 15 -9.91 -5.86 24.87
N GLU A 16 -9.13 -4.81 24.62
CA GLU A 16 -7.82 -4.58 25.22
C GLU A 16 -7.63 -3.09 25.53
N ASP A 17 -7.11 -2.76 26.71
CA ASP A 17 -6.81 -1.38 27.08
C ASP A 17 -5.46 -0.92 26.52
N THR A 18 -5.46 -0.61 25.23
CA THR A 18 -4.28 -0.01 24.58
C THR A 18 -4.12 1.47 24.93
N TYR A 19 -5.18 2.15 25.35
CA TYR A 19 -5.19 3.60 25.52
C TYR A 19 -4.45 4.03 26.78
N SER A 20 -4.75 3.40 27.92
CA SER A 20 -4.09 3.73 29.18
C SER A 20 -2.59 3.40 29.12
N ILE A 21 -2.22 2.27 28.51
CA ILE A 21 -0.82 1.88 28.30
C ILE A 21 -0.08 2.94 27.48
N VAL A 22 -0.71 3.46 26.43
CA VAL A 22 -0.08 4.49 25.58
C VAL A 22 0.06 5.81 26.32
N LYS A 23 -0.95 6.23 27.09
CA LYS A 23 -0.88 7.44 27.91
C LYS A 23 0.18 7.38 29.00
N ASP A 24 0.30 6.23 29.66
CA ASP A 24 1.28 6.00 30.72
C ASP A 24 2.71 6.03 30.17
N LYS A 25 2.95 5.35 29.04
CA LYS A 25 4.31 5.21 28.48
C LYS A 25 4.78 6.37 27.61
N ILE A 26 3.88 7.20 27.09
CA ILE A 26 4.22 8.29 26.17
C ILE A 26 3.97 9.64 26.86
N PRO A 27 5.02 10.47 27.05
CA PRO A 27 4.86 11.79 27.62
C PRO A 27 3.86 12.65 26.86
N ALA A 28 3.16 13.54 27.57
CA ALA A 28 2.24 14.49 26.96
C ALA A 28 2.94 15.32 25.86
N GLY A 29 2.23 15.53 24.74
CA GLY A 29 2.76 16.26 23.58
C GLY A 29 3.63 15.43 22.63
N LYS A 30 3.91 14.15 22.93
CA LYS A 30 4.59 13.23 22.02
C LYS A 30 3.60 12.39 21.20
N THR A 31 4.08 11.84 20.08
CA THR A 31 3.25 11.05 19.17
C THR A 31 2.91 9.67 19.76
N THR A 32 1.61 9.42 19.95
CA THR A 32 1.06 8.18 20.52
C THR A 32 0.85 7.06 19.49
N CYS A 33 0.67 7.41 18.22
CA CYS A 33 0.33 6.50 17.13
C CYS A 33 1.32 5.35 16.97
N SER A 34 2.62 5.58 17.22
CA SER A 34 3.64 4.54 17.02
C SER A 34 3.47 3.38 17.99
N LEU A 35 3.26 3.67 19.28
CA LEU A 35 3.05 2.64 20.31
C LEU A 35 1.69 1.96 20.15
N CYS A 36 0.63 2.75 19.89
CA CYS A 36 -0.70 2.21 19.63
C CYS A 36 -0.69 1.23 18.44
N SER A 37 -0.01 1.57 17.34
CA SER A 37 0.12 0.67 16.19
C SER A 37 0.86 -0.63 16.51
N ARG A 38 1.88 -0.58 17.38
CA ARG A 38 2.61 -1.80 17.81
C ARG A 38 1.74 -2.69 18.69
N LEU A 39 1.02 -2.10 19.64
CA LEU A 39 0.11 -2.84 20.53
C LEU A 39 -1.01 -3.52 19.74
N ARG A 40 -1.68 -2.79 18.84
CA ARG A 40 -2.73 -3.37 17.97
C ARG A 40 -2.21 -4.55 17.14
N ARG A 41 -1.01 -4.42 16.57
CA ARG A 41 -0.39 -5.53 15.83
C ARG A 41 -0.11 -6.73 16.72
N GLY A 42 0.45 -6.52 17.91
CA GLY A 42 0.70 -7.57 18.88
C GLY A 42 -0.57 -8.32 19.29
N ILE A 43 -1.66 -7.59 19.53
CA ILE A 43 -2.97 -8.17 19.84
C ILE A 43 -3.46 -9.03 18.67
N ILE A 44 -3.44 -8.51 17.43
CA ILE A 44 -3.88 -9.25 16.24
C ILE A 44 -3.08 -10.56 16.07
N TYR A 45 -1.75 -10.50 16.22
CA TYR A 45 -0.89 -11.66 16.03
C TYR A 45 -1.09 -12.71 17.13
N ARG A 46 -1.19 -12.25 18.39
CA ARG A 46 -1.48 -13.15 19.52
C ARG A 46 -2.83 -13.84 19.32
N THR A 47 -3.88 -13.10 18.96
CA THR A 47 -5.20 -13.67 18.69
C THR A 47 -5.17 -14.64 17.51
N ALA A 48 -4.44 -14.33 16.44
CA ALA A 48 -4.26 -15.24 15.31
C ALA A 48 -3.62 -16.57 15.76
N ARG A 49 -2.62 -16.52 16.63
CA ARG A 49 -2.01 -17.73 17.23
C ARG A 49 -3.00 -18.51 18.09
N GLU A 50 -3.74 -17.83 18.97
CA GLU A 50 -4.73 -18.46 19.86
C GLU A 50 -5.79 -19.26 19.09
N ILE A 51 -6.18 -18.80 17.89
CA ILE A 51 -7.18 -19.47 17.05
C ILE A 51 -6.55 -20.40 16.00
N GLY A 52 -5.22 -20.57 15.99
CA GLY A 52 -4.52 -21.42 15.02
C GLY A 52 -4.55 -20.88 13.57
N ALA A 53 -4.74 -19.58 13.38
CA ALA A 53 -4.75 -18.99 12.04
C ALA A 53 -3.34 -18.98 11.43
N THR A 54 -3.23 -19.39 10.17
CA THR A 54 -1.94 -19.37 9.44
C THR A 54 -1.72 -18.07 8.65
N ARG A 55 -2.78 -17.27 8.45
CA ARG A 55 -2.75 -16.03 7.67
C ARG A 55 -3.53 -14.92 8.36
N ILE A 56 -3.04 -13.69 8.21
CA ILE A 56 -3.69 -12.47 8.71
C ILE A 56 -3.94 -11.54 7.53
N ALA A 57 -5.21 -11.32 7.18
CA ALA A 57 -5.59 -10.38 6.12
C ALA A 57 -5.77 -8.97 6.70
N LEU A 58 -5.05 -8.00 6.15
CA LEU A 58 -5.17 -6.59 6.53
C LEU A 58 -5.65 -5.77 5.33
N GLY A 59 -6.57 -4.83 5.57
CA GLY A 59 -7.21 -4.00 4.55
C GLY A 59 -6.35 -2.89 3.94
N HIS A 60 -5.02 -2.99 4.03
CA HIS A 60 -4.13 -1.97 3.45
C HIS A 60 -4.22 -2.00 1.92
N HIS A 61 -4.32 -0.83 1.32
CA HIS A 61 -4.48 -0.66 -0.13
C HIS A 61 -3.26 -0.02 -0.80
N ARG A 62 -3.32 0.20 -2.13
CA ARG A 62 -2.21 0.73 -2.93
C ARG A 62 -1.68 2.05 -2.39
N ASP A 63 -2.58 2.96 -2.05
CA ASP A 63 -2.24 4.28 -1.53
C ASP A 63 -1.52 4.19 -0.18
N ASP A 64 -1.93 3.30 0.74
CA ASP A 64 -1.21 3.08 2.01
C ASP A 64 0.23 2.61 1.80
N ILE A 65 0.46 1.79 0.77
CA ILE A 65 1.77 1.24 0.40
C ILE A 65 2.66 2.38 -0.10
N LEU A 66 2.15 3.25 -0.96
CA LEU A 66 2.85 4.44 -1.46
C LEU A 66 3.12 5.44 -0.33
N GLU A 67 2.14 5.74 0.51
CA GLU A 67 2.34 6.59 1.68
C GLU A 67 3.47 6.05 2.56
N THR A 68 3.51 4.72 2.76
CA THR A 68 4.57 4.09 3.55
C THR A 68 5.93 4.18 2.86
N LEU A 69 6.01 4.05 1.54
CA LEU A 69 7.24 4.28 0.78
C LEU A 69 7.79 5.67 1.06
N PHE A 70 6.99 6.71 0.86
CA PHE A 70 7.43 8.10 1.03
C PHE A 70 7.75 8.44 2.49
N LEU A 71 7.01 7.90 3.45
CA LEU A 71 7.36 8.02 4.87
C LEU A 71 8.76 7.45 5.16
N ASN A 72 9.10 6.28 4.62
CA ASN A 72 10.43 5.70 4.80
C ASN A 72 11.51 6.44 4.03
N MET A 73 11.22 6.98 2.84
CA MET A 73 12.18 7.77 2.09
C MET A 73 12.51 9.09 2.81
N PHE A 74 11.49 9.84 3.25
CA PHE A 74 11.68 11.17 3.82
C PHE A 74 12.15 11.14 5.28
N PHE A 75 11.69 10.18 6.08
CA PHE A 75 11.97 10.15 7.53
C PHE A 75 12.81 8.95 7.97
N GLY A 76 12.91 7.91 7.14
CA GLY A 76 13.62 6.67 7.47
C GLY A 76 14.92 6.44 6.69
N GLY A 77 15.18 7.25 5.65
CA GLY A 77 16.34 7.10 4.75
C GLY A 77 16.36 5.76 4.01
N LYS A 78 15.20 5.17 3.72
CA LYS A 78 15.08 3.83 3.12
C LYS A 78 14.06 3.79 2.00
N ILE A 79 14.39 3.10 0.90
CA ILE A 79 13.40 2.68 -0.10
C ILE A 79 12.70 1.43 0.45
N LYS A 80 11.62 1.64 1.20
CA LYS A 80 10.86 0.57 1.85
C LYS A 80 9.37 0.90 1.89
N ALA A 81 8.58 0.11 1.20
CA ALA A 81 7.12 0.16 1.25
C ALA A 81 6.55 -0.93 2.20
N MET A 82 5.26 -1.21 2.10
CA MET A 82 4.66 -2.41 2.68
C MET A 82 4.50 -3.50 1.61
N PRO A 83 5.05 -4.70 1.82
CA PRO A 83 4.91 -5.77 0.83
C PRO A 83 3.47 -6.32 0.82
N PRO A 84 2.95 -6.81 -0.32
CA PRO A 84 1.64 -7.45 -0.39
C PRO A 84 1.52 -8.70 0.51
N LYS A 85 2.64 -9.38 0.77
CA LYS A 85 2.75 -10.57 1.61
C LYS A 85 4.02 -10.48 2.46
N LEU A 86 3.92 -10.86 3.74
CA LEU A 86 5.05 -10.85 4.68
C LEU A 86 4.89 -12.00 5.68
N VAL A 87 5.95 -12.77 5.91
CA VAL A 87 5.99 -13.74 7.01
C VAL A 87 6.25 -12.98 8.32
N SER A 88 5.53 -13.31 9.38
CA SER A 88 5.78 -12.74 10.71
C SER A 88 7.18 -13.10 11.21
N ASP A 89 7.74 -12.28 12.09
CA ASP A 89 9.12 -12.46 12.57
C ASP A 89 9.31 -13.79 13.32
N ASP A 90 8.24 -14.31 13.94
CA ASP A 90 8.18 -15.60 14.63
C ASP A 90 7.85 -16.80 13.71
N GLY A 91 7.54 -16.55 12.43
CA GLY A 91 7.20 -17.59 11.45
C GLY A 91 5.80 -18.19 11.57
N ASP A 92 5.01 -17.80 12.58
CA ASP A 92 3.71 -18.41 12.89
C ASP A 92 2.61 -18.02 11.89
N ASN A 93 2.71 -16.83 11.28
CA ASN A 93 1.66 -16.27 10.44
C ASN A 93 2.22 -15.67 9.15
N VAL A 94 1.39 -15.69 8.10
CA VAL A 94 1.62 -14.90 6.90
C VAL A 94 0.63 -13.74 6.84
N VAL A 95 1.15 -12.51 6.91
CA VAL A 95 0.35 -11.31 6.68
C VAL A 95 0.13 -11.13 5.19
N ILE A 96 -1.14 -10.97 4.80
CA ILE A 96 -1.55 -10.69 3.42
C ILE A 96 -2.31 -9.36 3.34
N ARG A 97 -2.17 -8.66 2.22
CA ARG A 97 -2.88 -7.41 1.90
C ARG A 97 -3.63 -7.60 0.57
N PRO A 98 -4.83 -8.19 0.59
CA PRO A 98 -5.56 -8.50 -0.65
C PRO A 98 -5.84 -7.27 -1.52
N LEU A 99 -5.95 -6.10 -0.90
CA LEU A 99 -6.26 -4.83 -1.56
C LEU A 99 -5.02 -4.04 -2.00
N ALA A 100 -3.81 -4.63 -1.93
CA ALA A 100 -2.54 -3.95 -2.21
C ALA A 100 -2.45 -3.24 -3.57
N TYR A 101 -3.27 -3.65 -4.54
CA TYR A 101 -3.30 -3.08 -5.89
C TYR A 101 -4.56 -2.23 -6.16
N CYS A 102 -5.48 -2.16 -5.21
CA CYS A 102 -6.71 -1.38 -5.31
C CYS A 102 -6.49 0.06 -4.83
N THR A 103 -7.17 1.01 -5.46
CA THR A 103 -7.14 2.42 -5.04
C THR A 103 -8.13 2.65 -3.90
N GLU A 104 -7.83 3.59 -3.01
CA GLU A 104 -8.78 4.03 -1.97
C GLU A 104 -10.12 4.48 -2.59
N ALA A 105 -10.07 5.19 -3.72
CA ALA A 105 -11.24 5.69 -4.43
C ALA A 105 -12.14 4.56 -4.95
N ASP A 106 -11.57 3.51 -5.53
CA ASP A 106 -12.31 2.35 -6.02
C ASP A 106 -12.90 1.53 -4.87
N ILE A 107 -12.13 1.32 -3.79
CA ILE A 107 -12.62 0.65 -2.58
C ILE A 107 -13.80 1.42 -1.99
N ALA A 108 -13.69 2.75 -1.88
CA ALA A 108 -14.76 3.59 -1.36
C ALA A 108 -16.01 3.57 -2.27
N ARG A 109 -15.83 3.57 -3.60
CA ARG A 109 -16.94 3.44 -4.56
C ARG A 109 -17.63 2.08 -4.42
N PHE A 110 -16.84 1.01 -4.34
CA PHE A 110 -17.35 -0.35 -4.16
C PHE A 110 -18.10 -0.49 -2.83
N ALA A 111 -17.53 -0.01 -1.73
CA ALA A 111 -18.17 -0.08 -0.42
C ALA A 111 -19.51 0.67 -0.36
N ARG A 112 -19.63 1.83 -1.03
CA ARG A 112 -20.91 2.55 -1.16
C ARG A 112 -21.92 1.78 -1.98
N ALA A 113 -21.52 1.23 -3.12
CA ALA A 113 -22.40 0.46 -4.00
C ALA A 113 -22.91 -0.84 -3.35
N MET A 114 -22.08 -1.45 -2.50
CA MET A 114 -22.43 -2.65 -1.73
C MET A 114 -23.10 -2.34 -0.38
N GLU A 115 -23.31 -1.05 -0.07
CA GLU A 115 -23.91 -0.58 1.18
C GLU A 115 -23.22 -1.14 2.44
N TYR A 116 -21.89 -1.29 2.39
CA TYR A 116 -21.15 -1.78 3.55
C TYR A 116 -21.21 -0.78 4.71
N PRO A 117 -21.38 -1.26 5.96
CA PRO A 117 -21.35 -0.40 7.12
C PRO A 117 -19.94 0.19 7.30
N ILE A 118 -19.87 1.51 7.35
CA ILE A 118 -18.61 2.24 7.54
C ILE A 118 -18.43 2.54 9.02
N ILE A 119 -17.33 2.04 9.60
CA ILE A 119 -16.90 2.43 10.95
C ILE A 119 -16.04 3.68 10.81
N PRO A 120 -16.46 4.85 11.35
CA PRO A 120 -15.69 6.07 11.22
C PRO A 120 -14.35 5.94 11.95
N CYS A 121 -13.26 6.31 11.29
CA CYS A 121 -11.92 6.33 11.87
C CYS A 121 -11.69 7.64 12.64
N ASN A 122 -12.52 7.92 13.64
CA ASN A 122 -12.38 9.06 14.55
C ASN A 122 -12.15 8.61 16.00
N LEU A 123 -12.02 7.30 16.23
CA LEU A 123 -11.95 6.71 17.58
C LEU A 123 -10.68 7.07 18.35
N CYS A 124 -9.55 7.35 17.70
CA CYS A 124 -8.43 7.95 18.40
C CYS A 124 -8.48 9.46 18.22
N GLY A 125 -8.95 10.19 19.24
CA GLY A 125 -8.80 11.65 19.32
C GLY A 125 -7.34 12.14 19.26
N SER A 126 -6.37 11.23 19.13
CA SER A 126 -5.01 11.56 18.74
C SER A 126 -4.96 11.88 17.26
N GLN A 127 -4.59 13.13 16.97
CA GLN A 127 -4.14 13.62 15.68
C GLN A 127 -3.60 12.49 14.79
N GLU A 128 -4.26 12.23 13.66
CA GLU A 128 -3.65 11.42 12.60
C GLU A 128 -2.21 11.88 12.43
N ASN A 129 -1.27 10.93 12.42
CA ASN A 129 0.16 11.23 12.37
C ASN A 129 0.40 12.33 11.33
N ALA A 130 0.83 13.52 11.77
CA ALA A 130 0.91 14.71 10.93
C ALA A 130 1.70 14.42 9.64
N GLN A 131 2.71 13.57 9.74
CA GLN A 131 3.51 13.09 8.61
C GLN A 131 2.66 12.32 7.59
N ARG A 132 1.83 11.35 8.00
CA ARG A 132 1.02 10.56 7.06
C ARG A 132 0.00 11.43 6.34
N ARG A 133 -0.64 12.36 7.05
CA ARG A 133 -1.54 13.35 6.43
C ARG A 133 -0.82 14.22 5.40
N GLN A 134 0.38 14.69 5.72
CA GLN A 134 1.19 15.48 4.79
C GLN A 134 1.55 14.70 3.53
N ILE A 135 1.98 13.44 3.66
CA ILE A 135 2.26 12.57 2.52
C ILE A 135 1.01 12.30 1.69
N LYS A 136 -0.13 12.00 2.33
CA LYS A 136 -1.41 11.80 1.64
C LYS A 136 -1.81 13.04 0.83
N ALA A 137 -1.70 14.23 1.44
CA ALA A 137 -2.00 15.49 0.76
C ALA A 137 -1.06 15.75 -0.43
N MET A 138 0.24 15.45 -0.29
CA MET A 138 1.23 15.55 -1.38
C MET A 138 0.86 14.62 -2.54
N LEU A 139 0.58 13.34 -2.27
CA LEU A 139 0.19 12.37 -3.30
C LEU A 139 -1.09 12.79 -4.01
N GLN A 140 -2.08 13.29 -3.26
CA GLN A 140 -3.33 13.79 -3.85
C GLN A 140 -3.12 15.05 -4.70
N SER A 141 -2.21 15.95 -4.33
CA SER A 141 -1.82 17.07 -5.19
C SER A 141 -1.21 16.57 -6.49
N TRP A 142 -0.24 15.67 -6.43
CA TRP A 142 0.39 15.13 -7.64
C TRP A 142 -0.58 14.38 -8.55
N ALA A 143 -1.55 13.67 -7.97
CA ALA A 143 -2.60 13.01 -8.75
C ALA A 143 -3.46 14.02 -9.54
N ARG A 144 -3.73 15.20 -8.96
CA ARG A 144 -4.48 16.27 -9.62
C ARG A 144 -3.64 16.99 -10.67
N ASP A 145 -2.40 17.33 -10.32
CA ASP A 145 -1.53 18.15 -11.14
C ASP A 145 -0.94 17.33 -12.31
N TYR A 146 -0.78 16.01 -12.13
CA TYR A 146 -0.18 15.10 -13.10
C TYR A 146 -0.96 13.76 -13.15
N PRO A 147 -2.03 13.66 -13.97
CA PRO A 147 -2.75 12.41 -14.15
C PRO A 147 -1.82 11.24 -14.54
N GLY A 148 -1.99 10.07 -13.90
CA GLY A 148 -1.14 8.90 -14.11
C GLY A 148 0.13 8.84 -13.24
N ARG A 149 0.45 9.89 -12.48
CA ARG A 149 1.64 9.92 -11.62
C ARG A 149 1.61 8.86 -10.53
N ILE A 150 0.45 8.64 -9.91
CA ILE A 150 0.30 7.64 -8.84
C ILE A 150 0.44 6.22 -9.38
N GLU A 151 -0.08 5.97 -10.58
CA GLU A 151 0.03 4.70 -11.30
C GLU A 151 1.49 4.42 -11.67
N SER A 152 2.22 5.44 -12.14
CA SER A 152 3.65 5.35 -12.41
C SER A 152 4.45 5.01 -11.15
N LEU A 153 4.17 5.69 -10.02
CA LEU A 153 4.81 5.40 -8.73
C LEU A 153 4.49 3.98 -8.23
N ALA A 154 3.25 3.53 -8.37
CA ALA A 154 2.85 2.15 -8.01
C ALA A 154 3.52 1.10 -8.91
N THR A 155 3.78 1.44 -10.16
CA THR A 155 4.52 0.59 -11.10
C THR A 155 6.00 0.50 -10.73
N ALA A 156 6.61 1.62 -10.32
CA ALA A 156 8.00 1.67 -9.87
C ALA A 156 8.29 0.73 -8.68
N LEU A 157 7.31 0.48 -7.80
CA LEU A 157 7.45 -0.49 -6.71
C LEU A 157 7.78 -1.92 -7.16
N LYS A 158 7.49 -2.28 -8.42
CA LYS A 158 7.74 -3.60 -9.01
C LYS A 158 8.92 -3.61 -9.98
N ASN A 159 9.43 -2.43 -10.36
CA ASN A 159 10.46 -2.24 -11.37
C ASN A 159 11.66 -1.55 -10.71
N VAL A 160 12.46 -2.35 -10.01
CA VAL A 160 13.63 -1.89 -9.26
C VAL A 160 14.88 -2.22 -10.05
N VAL A 161 15.73 -1.22 -10.28
CA VAL A 161 16.97 -1.35 -11.06
C VAL A 161 18.18 -1.23 -10.13
N PRO A 162 18.78 -2.34 -9.65
CA PRO A 162 19.83 -2.29 -8.62
C PRO A 162 21.06 -1.47 -9.01
N SER A 163 21.48 -1.54 -10.28
CA SER A 163 22.61 -0.77 -10.83
C SER A 163 22.42 0.75 -10.69
N HIS A 164 21.18 1.21 -10.57
CA HIS A 164 20.81 2.62 -10.46
C HIS A 164 20.51 3.05 -9.01
N LEU A 165 20.65 2.16 -8.02
CA LEU A 165 20.25 2.42 -6.63
C LEU A 165 21.41 2.49 -5.62
N ALA A 166 22.63 2.79 -6.05
CA ALA A 166 23.81 3.10 -5.21
C ALA A 166 24.11 2.13 -4.04
N ASP A 167 23.52 0.93 -4.04
CA ASP A 167 23.68 -0.08 -2.99
C ASP A 167 24.68 -1.13 -3.46
N ALA A 168 25.92 -1.03 -2.97
CA ALA A 168 27.01 -1.94 -3.33
C ALA A 168 26.76 -3.42 -2.97
N ARG A 169 25.74 -3.72 -2.16
CA ARG A 169 25.34 -5.09 -1.83
C ARG A 169 24.44 -5.71 -2.91
N LEU A 170 23.76 -4.87 -3.69
CA LEU A 170 22.85 -5.29 -4.75
C LEU A 170 23.50 -5.16 -6.14
N PHE A 171 24.56 -4.35 -6.27
CA PHE A 171 25.30 -4.20 -7.51
C PHE A 171 26.79 -3.93 -7.24
N ASP A 172 27.69 -4.64 -7.91
CA ASP A 172 29.13 -4.47 -7.74
C ASP A 172 29.65 -3.24 -8.50
N PHE A 173 29.63 -2.09 -7.83
CA PHE A 173 30.20 -0.85 -8.37
C PHE A 173 31.73 -0.85 -8.38
N ALA A 174 32.39 -1.59 -7.48
CA ALA A 174 33.84 -1.57 -7.35
C ALA A 174 34.53 -2.36 -8.46
N GLY A 175 33.91 -3.47 -8.87
CA GLY A 175 34.33 -4.31 -10.00
C GLY A 175 33.80 -3.87 -11.36
N LEU A 176 33.09 -2.73 -11.45
CA LEU A 176 32.50 -2.28 -12.71
C LEU A 176 33.60 -1.91 -13.73
N THR A 177 33.55 -2.51 -14.91
CA THR A 177 34.47 -2.25 -16.02
C THR A 177 33.71 -1.88 -17.28
N ARG A 178 34.43 -1.40 -18.30
CA ARG A 178 33.83 -1.09 -19.62
C ARG A 178 33.24 -2.32 -20.33
N GLN A 179 33.66 -3.51 -19.93
CA GLN A 179 33.23 -4.78 -20.49
C GLN A 179 32.08 -5.42 -19.68
N THR A 180 31.71 -4.84 -18.53
CA THR A 180 30.62 -5.37 -17.72
C THR A 180 29.29 -5.15 -18.47
N PRO A 181 28.55 -6.23 -18.81
CA PRO A 181 27.23 -6.08 -19.39
C PRO A 181 26.25 -5.59 -18.31
N VAL A 182 25.56 -4.49 -18.57
CA VAL A 182 24.48 -3.96 -17.71
C VAL A 182 23.21 -4.00 -18.54
N GLU A 183 22.31 -4.94 -18.23
CA GLU A 183 21.08 -5.19 -19.02
C GLU A 183 20.15 -3.98 -19.07
N GLU A 184 20.05 -3.25 -17.96
CA GLU A 184 19.30 -2.00 -17.84
C GLU A 184 20.30 -0.84 -17.73
N GLY A 185 21.10 -0.62 -18.78
CA GLY A 185 22.07 0.47 -18.89
C GLY A 185 21.42 1.86 -18.93
N ASP A 186 22.10 2.86 -19.48
CA ASP A 186 21.53 4.20 -19.68
C ASP A 186 20.53 4.21 -20.86
N THR A 187 19.39 3.55 -20.67
CA THR A 187 18.29 3.50 -21.64
C THR A 187 17.33 4.68 -21.46
N ALA A 188 17.67 5.67 -20.64
CA ALA A 188 16.78 6.81 -20.33
C ALA A 188 16.40 7.63 -21.57
N PHE A 189 17.21 7.53 -22.64
CA PHE A 189 16.99 8.17 -23.93
C PHE A 189 16.69 7.18 -25.06
N ASP A 190 16.67 5.88 -24.78
CA ASP A 190 16.42 4.88 -25.80
C ASP A 190 14.92 4.82 -26.15
N PRO A 191 14.57 4.72 -27.45
CA PRO A 191 13.18 4.61 -27.85
C PRO A 191 12.60 3.29 -27.33
N VAL A 192 11.55 3.39 -26.49
CA VAL A 192 10.80 2.22 -26.03
C VAL A 192 10.15 1.56 -27.24
N ALA A 193 10.48 0.29 -27.49
CA ALA A 193 9.81 -0.49 -28.51
C ALA A 193 8.33 -0.63 -28.14
N LEU A 194 7.46 0.08 -28.87
CA LEU A 194 6.02 -0.06 -28.69
C LEU A 194 5.59 -1.44 -29.19
N PRO A 195 4.68 -2.13 -28.48
CA PRO A 195 4.11 -3.37 -28.98
C PRO A 195 3.46 -3.10 -30.34
N THR A 196 3.85 -3.88 -31.34
CA THR A 196 3.21 -3.85 -32.66
C THR A 196 1.78 -4.31 -32.48
N ALA A 197 0.84 -3.36 -32.49
CA ALA A 197 -0.58 -3.71 -32.44
C ALA A 197 -0.86 -4.63 -33.65
N PRO A 198 -1.44 -5.82 -33.47
CA PRO A 198 -2.04 -6.52 -34.60
C PRO A 198 -3.06 -5.57 -35.21
N GLY A 199 -3.05 -5.40 -36.53
CA GLY A 199 -3.85 -4.43 -37.29
C GLY A 199 -5.36 -4.67 -37.23
N ALA A 200 -5.94 -4.73 -36.04
CA ALA A 200 -7.36 -4.79 -35.82
C ALA A 200 -7.93 -3.38 -35.99
N THR A 201 -8.53 -3.16 -37.15
CA THR A 201 -9.34 -1.96 -37.41
C THR A 201 -10.52 -1.98 -36.44
N VAL A 202 -10.48 -1.14 -35.40
CA VAL A 202 -11.64 -0.92 -34.54
C VAL A 202 -12.64 -0.09 -35.35
N ARG A 203 -13.64 -0.74 -35.92
CA ARG A 203 -14.78 -0.05 -36.54
C ARG A 203 -15.66 0.50 -35.43
N PHE A 204 -15.61 1.81 -35.22
CA PHE A 204 -16.60 2.49 -34.42
C PHE A 204 -17.92 2.49 -35.20
N PHE A 205 -18.99 2.08 -34.53
CA PHE A 205 -20.35 1.90 -35.01
C PHE A 205 -20.77 2.83 -36.17
N GLU A 206 -21.27 2.24 -37.26
CA GLU A 206 -22.01 2.96 -38.29
C GLU A 206 -23.30 3.50 -37.65
N THR A 207 -23.44 4.82 -37.64
CA THR A 207 -24.68 5.49 -37.27
C THR A 207 -25.75 5.12 -38.29
N ALA A 208 -26.81 4.45 -37.82
CA ALA A 208 -28.01 4.22 -38.60
C ALA A 208 -28.71 5.56 -38.88
N GLU A 209 -28.40 6.18 -40.01
CA GLU A 209 -29.23 7.22 -40.62
C GLU A 209 -30.32 6.57 -41.48
N GLN A 210 -31.54 7.09 -41.30
CA GLN A 210 -32.65 7.11 -42.25
C GLN A 210 -33.42 5.80 -42.50
N ARG A 211 -34.48 5.63 -41.69
CA ARG A 211 -35.76 5.09 -42.17
C ARG A 211 -36.69 6.28 -42.42
N ASP A 212 -36.97 6.54 -43.68
CA ASP A 212 -38.29 7.04 -44.11
C ASP A 212 -39.20 5.83 -44.36
#